data_AF-A0A521V7T9-F1
#
_entry.id   AF-A0A521V7T9-F1
#
_cell.length_a   1.000
_cell.length_b   1.000
_cell.length_c   1.000
_cell.angle_alpha   90.00
_cell.angle_beta   90.00
_cell.angle_gamma   90.00
#
_symmetry.space_group_name_H-M   'P 1'
#
loop_
_entity.id
_entity.type
_entity.pdbx_description
1 polymer ?
#
loop_
_entity_poly.entity_id
_entity_poly.type
_entity_poly.pdbx_seq_one_letter_code
_entity_poly.pdbx_strand_id
1 'polypeptide(L)'
;MKRNLLTLLSLLFFINLQAQEKAPDRLTPEKLWQFGRVSLFDVSPDGAMAVYGVSHYDLAANKGNSDLYAISTDGSTNGLAIQL
;
A
#
# COMPACT_ATOMS: atom_id res chain seq x y z
N MET A 1 51.80 13.72 3.49
CA MET A 1 50.48 14.29 3.12
C MET A 1 49.72 13.43 2.09
N LYS A 2 50.35 12.94 1.02
CA LYS A 2 49.71 12.17 -0.07
C LYS A 2 49.03 10.85 0.37
N ARG A 3 49.63 10.11 1.31
CA ARG A 3 49.11 8.84 1.85
C ARG A 3 47.85 9.00 2.73
N ASN A 4 47.75 10.11 3.47
CA ASN A 4 46.58 10.41 4.30
C ASN A 4 45.43 10.99 3.46
N LEU A 5 45.76 11.65 2.34
CA LEU A 5 44.79 12.16 1.39
C LEU A 5 44.07 11.02 0.65
N LEU A 6 44.82 9.99 0.23
CA LEU A 6 44.24 8.84 -0.48
C LEU A 6 43.29 8.04 0.40
N THR A 7 43.64 7.86 1.68
CA THR A 7 42.79 7.16 2.66
C THR A 7 41.52 7.94 2.98
N LEU A 8 41.61 9.26 3.12
CA LEU A 8 40.44 10.12 3.29
C LEU A 8 39.51 10.08 2.07
N LEU A 9 40.08 10.10 0.85
CA LEU A 9 39.32 10.02 -0.38
C LEU A 9 38.59 8.67 -0.53
N SER A 10 39.26 7.57 -0.17
CA SER A 10 38.60 6.25 -0.15
C SER A 10 37.46 6.19 0.87
N LEU A 11 37.64 6.77 2.05
CA LEU A 11 36.60 6.78 3.10
C LEU A 11 35.38 7.59 2.66
N LEU A 12 35.59 8.73 2.02
CA LEU A 12 34.50 9.55 1.45
C LEU A 12 33.75 8.80 0.34
N PHE A 13 34.43 7.99 -0.46
CA PHE A 13 33.79 7.18 -1.50
C PHE A 13 32.88 6.08 -0.92
N PHE A 14 33.30 5.43 0.17
CA PHE A 14 32.49 4.41 0.84
C PHE A 14 31.20 4.96 1.46
N ILE A 15 31.22 6.20 1.98
CA ILE A 15 30.02 6.85 2.53
C ILE A 15 28.97 7.11 1.44
N ASN A 16 29.41 7.49 0.23
CA ASN A 16 28.50 7.71 -0.91
C ASN A 16 27.91 6.39 -1.46
N LEU A 17 28.60 5.26 -1.28
CA LEU A 17 28.11 3.95 -1.74
C LEU A 17 26.92 3.42 -0.92
N GLN A 18 26.83 3.82 0.35
CA GLN A 18 25.71 3.47 1.25
C GLN A 18 24.47 4.34 1.00
N ALA A 19 24.58 5.40 0.21
CA ALA A 19 23.51 6.36 -0.07
C ALA A 19 22.67 6.03 -1.33
N GLN A 20 22.82 4.83 -1.92
CA GLN A 20 21.86 4.38 -2.93
C GLN A 20 20.53 4.04 -2.24
N GLU A 21 19.62 5.03 -2.20
CA GLU A 21 18.22 4.78 -1.91
C GLU A 21 17.72 3.68 -2.85
N LYS A 22 17.16 2.62 -2.25
CA LYS A 22 16.43 1.59 -2.99
C LYS A 22 15.34 2.32 -3.79
N ALA A 23 15.42 2.27 -5.12
CA ALA A 23 14.45 2.93 -5.97
C ALA A 23 13.03 2.56 -5.49
N PRO A 24 12.11 3.54 -5.38
CA PRO A 24 10.76 3.27 -4.87
C PRO A 24 10.16 2.13 -5.67
N ASP A 25 9.49 1.21 -4.95
CA ASP A 25 8.87 0.04 -5.55
C ASP A 25 7.93 0.51 -6.66
N ARG A 26 8.34 0.31 -7.92
CA ARG A 26 7.60 0.84 -9.07
C ARG A 26 6.20 0.22 -9.09
N LEU A 27 5.18 1.05 -9.24
CA LEU A 27 3.81 0.62 -9.50
C LEU A 27 3.73 0.12 -10.95
N THR A 28 3.94 -1.17 -11.13
CA THR A 28 3.70 -1.82 -12.42
C THR A 28 2.19 -2.09 -12.58
N PRO A 29 1.69 -2.25 -13.82
CA PRO A 29 0.29 -2.62 -14.05
C PRO A 29 -0.14 -3.85 -13.25
N GLU A 30 0.73 -4.85 -13.15
CA GLU A 30 0.47 -6.11 -12.42
C GLU A 30 0.30 -5.85 -10.92
N LYS A 31 1.12 -4.97 -10.34
CA LYS A 31 0.97 -4.57 -8.94
C LYS A 31 -0.30 -3.77 -8.70
N LEU A 32 -0.69 -2.89 -9.64
CA LEU A 32 -1.94 -2.13 -9.54
C LEU A 32 -3.17 -3.05 -9.51
N TRP A 33 -3.13 -4.16 -10.25
CA TRP A 33 -4.20 -5.14 -10.26
C TRP A 33 -4.32 -5.97 -8.98
N GLN A 34 -3.27 -6.02 -8.15
CA GLN A 34 -3.31 -6.70 -6.85
C GLN A 34 -4.03 -5.89 -5.78
N PHE A 35 -4.31 -4.60 -6.02
CA PHE A 35 -5.03 -3.77 -5.07
C PHE A 35 -6.53 -4.06 -5.06
N GLY A 36 -7.08 -4.15 -3.84
CA GLY A 36 -8.52 -4.17 -3.61
C GLY A 36 -9.14 -2.83 -4.02
N ARG A 37 -10.18 -2.89 -4.86
CA ARG A 37 -10.94 -1.71 -5.29
C ARG A 37 -12.10 -1.48 -4.35
N VAL A 38 -12.03 -0.40 -3.59
CA VAL A 38 -13.05 -0.04 -2.59
C VAL A 38 -14.16 0.78 -3.26
N SER A 39 -15.41 0.38 -3.01
CA SER A 39 -16.60 1.13 -3.44
C SER A 39 -17.62 1.16 -2.32
N LEU A 40 -18.21 2.34 -2.04
CA LEU A 40 -19.32 2.46 -1.12
C LEU A 40 -20.55 1.73 -1.67
N PHE A 41 -21.22 0.95 -0.82
CA PHE A 41 -22.48 0.31 -1.16
C PHE A 41 -23.67 1.12 -0.64
N ASP A 42 -23.75 1.33 0.67
CA ASP A 42 -24.82 2.13 1.30
C ASP A 42 -24.42 2.62 2.70
N VAL A 43 -25.21 3.54 3.26
CA VAL A 43 -25.08 4.07 4.63
C VAL A 43 -26.40 3.88 5.36
N SER A 44 -26.36 3.49 6.63
CA SER A 44 -27.57 3.33 7.44
C SER A 44 -28.35 4.65 7.55
N PRO A 45 -29.69 4.62 7.70
CA PRO A 45 -30.50 5.84 7.74
C PRO A 45 -30.14 6.82 8.87
N ASP A 46 -29.60 6.30 9.97
CA ASP A 46 -29.09 7.08 11.11
C ASP A 46 -27.64 7.57 10.92
N GLY A 47 -27.00 7.16 9.83
CA GLY A 47 -25.62 7.51 9.50
C GLY A 47 -24.56 6.79 10.32
N ALA A 48 -24.91 5.88 11.24
CA ALA A 48 -23.96 5.25 12.15
C ALA A 48 -23.08 4.18 11.49
N MET A 49 -23.57 3.52 10.45
CA MET A 49 -22.89 2.40 9.79
C MET A 49 -22.82 2.62 8.28
N ALA A 50 -21.73 2.17 7.66
CA ALA A 50 -21.57 2.11 6.22
C ALA A 50 -21.24 0.68 5.79
N VAL A 51 -21.83 0.26 4.67
CA VAL A 51 -21.45 -0.96 3.96
C VAL A 51 -20.64 -0.58 2.73
N TYR A 52 -19.51 -1.24 2.52
CA TYR A 52 -18.65 -1.05 1.36
C TYR A 52 -18.18 -2.39 0.80
N GLY A 53 -17.91 -2.43 -0.49
CA GLY A 53 -17.34 -3.58 -1.18
C GLY A 53 -15.83 -3.39 -1.40
N VAL A 54 -15.07 -4.48 -1.32
CA VAL A 54 -13.68 -4.55 -1.78
C VAL A 54 -13.58 -5.59 -2.87
N SER A 55 -13.31 -5.14 -4.10
CA SER A 55 -13.23 -6.01 -5.27
C SER A 55 -11.79 -6.37 -5.64
N HIS A 56 -11.52 -7.66 -5.81
CA HIS A 56 -10.24 -8.19 -6.27
C HIS A 56 -10.42 -8.96 -7.59
N TYR A 57 -9.37 -8.96 -8.42
CA TYR A 57 -9.39 -9.63 -9.72
C TYR A 57 -8.28 -10.67 -9.83
N ASP A 58 -8.65 -11.87 -10.26
CA ASP A 58 -7.72 -12.89 -10.72
C ASP A 58 -7.63 -12.79 -12.25
N LEU A 59 -6.49 -12.27 -12.73
CA LEU A 59 -6.25 -12.10 -14.18
C LEU A 59 -6.04 -13.43 -14.88
N ALA A 60 -5.46 -14.44 -14.22
CA ALA A 60 -5.21 -15.75 -14.81
C ALA A 60 -6.53 -16.51 -15.01
N ALA A 61 -7.43 -16.43 -14.03
CA ALA A 61 -8.76 -17.02 -14.12
C ALA A 61 -9.78 -16.16 -14.87
N ASN A 62 -9.45 -14.89 -15.17
CA ASN A 62 -10.36 -13.88 -15.70
C ASN A 62 -11.66 -13.76 -14.87
N LYS A 63 -11.50 -13.65 -13.54
CA LYS A 63 -12.60 -13.56 -12.59
C LYS A 63 -12.41 -12.38 -11.63
N GLY A 64 -13.53 -11.83 -11.16
CA GLY A 64 -13.55 -10.85 -10.08
C GLY A 64 -14.39 -11.36 -8.91
N ASN A 65 -13.96 -11.06 -7.68
CA ASN A 65 -14.75 -11.27 -6.46
C ASN A 65 -14.92 -9.94 -5.73
N SER A 66 -16.09 -9.71 -5.14
CA SER A 66 -16.38 -8.53 -4.33
C SER A 66 -16.90 -8.98 -2.98
N ASP A 67 -16.12 -8.70 -1.93
CA ASP A 67 -16.50 -8.99 -0.55
C ASP A 67 -17.09 -7.73 0.08
N LEU A 68 -18.20 -7.88 0.80
CA LEU A 68 -18.86 -6.77 1.50
C LEU A 68 -18.38 -6.69 2.93
N TYR A 69 -18.26 -5.46 3.42
CA TYR A 69 -17.82 -5.15 4.77
C TYR A 69 -18.72 -4.07 5.35
N ALA A 70 -18.96 -4.15 6.67
CA ALA A 70 -19.63 -3.11 7.44
C ALA A 70 -18.65 -2.43 8.40
N ILE A 71 -18.73 -1.11 8.51
CA ILE A 71 -17.90 -0.29 9.40
C ILE A 71 -18.72 0.82 10.05
N SER A 72 -18.35 1.22 11.26
CA SER A 72 -18.91 2.42 11.91
C SER A 72 -18.35 3.69 11.25
N THR A 73 -19.22 4.65 10.95
CA THR A 73 -18.84 5.90 10.27
C THR A 73 -18.09 6.88 11.16
N ASP A 74 -18.20 6.74 12.49
CA ASP A 74 -17.49 7.54 13.48
C ASP A 74 -16.02 7.12 13.69
N GLY A 75 -15.58 6.04 13.03
CA GLY A 75 -14.23 5.51 13.14
C GLY A 75 -13.92 4.74 14.42
N SER A 76 -14.91 4.51 15.30
CA SER A 76 -14.75 3.78 16.58
C SER A 76 -14.25 2.34 16.42
N THR A 77 -14.41 1.77 15.23
CA THR A 77 -13.93 0.43 14.89
C THR A 77 -12.42 0.37 14.60
N ASN A 78 -11.68 1.49 14.58
CA ASN A 78 -10.23 1.52 14.29
C ASN A 78 -9.85 0.76 12.99
N GLY A 79 -10.72 0.78 11.98
CA GLY A 79 -10.52 0.03 10.72
C GLY A 79 -10.83 -1.46 10.80
N LEU A 80 -11.37 -1.96 11.92
CA LEU A 80 -11.91 -3.31 12.03
C LEU A 80 -13.30 -3.35 11.39
N ALA A 81 -13.34 -3.60 10.08
CA ALA A 81 -14.58 -3.85 9.38
C ALA A 81 -15.00 -5.31 9.51
N ILE A 82 -16.30 -5.56 9.65
CA ILE A 82 -16.87 -6.91 9.70
C ILE A 82 -17.22 -7.32 8.28
N GLN A 83 -16.65 -8.43 7.81
CA GLN A 83 -17.04 -9.02 6.52
C GLN A 83 -18.45 -9.62 6.65
N LEU A 84 -19.31 -9.31 5.68
CA LEU A 84 -20.71 -9.74 5.61
C LEU A 84 -20.88 -11.05 4.83
#